data_AF-A0A9P8CAR5-F1
#
_entry.id   AF-A0A9P8CAR5-F1
#
_cell.length_a   1.000
_cell.length_b   1.000
_cell.length_c   1.000
_cell.angle_alpha   90.00
_cell.angle_beta   90.00
_cell.angle_gamma   90.00
#
_symmetry.space_group_name_H-M   'P 1'
#
loop_
_entity.id
_entity.type
_entity.pdbx_description
1 polymer ?
#
loop_
_entity_poly.entity_id
_entity_poly.type
_entity_poly.pdbx_seq_one_letter_code
_entity_poly.pdbx_strand_id
1 'polypeptide(L)'
;MELLFLAFATIVAFTSALPEEKRALPPVESSKFRRVLWTNLLAKSQLLQDFAYSTLDRNRLIGRPGHEKTIQYLVDTLNATDYYDVSLQPFNTTDPHSADLTVESTVYKVNAMTESPEGTISAPLVAVSNLGCNSTDSPAATTGKIALVSRGTCSFQIKSLNAKAAGAVAAVVYNNIDGTLSGTLGVPGDYIPIIGVFNLDGLPLLQSLGKGNLKIEYLPLITYNVIAQSKIGDPTNVLHLGAHSDSVEAGPGINDNGSDSIGLLELTIQLTAFSVNNAVRFSWWAAEEEGLLGSVAYVDALTPEENAKIRLYLNFDMTACPNFVHGIYDGDGSAFNVSGASGSAEVEKLFQDFYTYDEGIPWQASQFDGRSDYDSFLDVGISVGGLDTDADDIKMPEQVAIFGGTAGIQKVPNYHSAGDTVSNLNVGAFLHNTKAIAHAVATYGTSWVGFPARLPVAAKTKELVAGRFKKGKYVLLLACDIKLIDPGR
;
A
#
# COMPACT_ATOMS: atom_id res chain seq x y z
N MET A 1 -14.25 91.89 -12.95
CA MET A 1 -13.39 91.25 -13.96
C MET A 1 -12.97 89.92 -13.38
N GLU A 2 -13.27 88.85 -14.11
CA GLU A 2 -13.68 87.52 -13.63
C GLU A 2 -12.61 86.69 -12.89
N LEU A 3 -13.05 85.90 -11.91
CA LEU A 3 -12.27 84.80 -11.31
C LEU A 3 -12.39 83.55 -12.19
N LEU A 4 -11.25 83.00 -12.60
CA LEU A 4 -11.14 81.75 -13.36
C LEU A 4 -11.15 80.55 -12.38
N PHE A 5 -12.17 79.70 -12.44
CA PHE A 5 -12.17 78.38 -11.79
C PHE A 5 -11.68 77.33 -12.81
N LEU A 6 -10.55 76.66 -12.53
CA LEU A 6 -10.13 75.46 -13.25
C LEU A 6 -10.87 74.24 -12.65
N ALA A 7 -11.68 73.56 -13.46
CA ALA A 7 -12.21 72.24 -13.13
C ALA A 7 -11.28 71.16 -13.70
N PHE A 8 -10.65 70.36 -12.83
CA PHE A 8 -9.98 69.12 -13.23
C PHE A 8 -11.03 68.00 -13.34
N ALA A 9 -11.25 67.50 -14.55
CA ALA A 9 -12.02 66.28 -14.79
C ALA A 9 -11.08 65.07 -14.73
N THR A 10 -11.16 64.30 -13.65
CA THR A 10 -10.49 63.00 -13.52
C THR A 10 -11.26 61.98 -14.36
N ILE A 11 -10.70 61.56 -15.49
CA ILE A 11 -11.20 60.42 -16.26
C ILE A 11 -10.74 59.14 -15.54
N VAL A 12 -11.66 58.53 -14.78
CA VAL A 12 -11.46 57.16 -14.29
C VAL A 12 -11.81 56.22 -15.45
N ALA A 13 -10.79 55.67 -16.10
CA ALA A 13 -10.98 54.59 -17.07
C ALA A 13 -11.31 53.29 -16.30
N PHE A 14 -12.59 52.94 -16.25
CA PHE A 14 -13.01 51.58 -15.88
C PHE A 14 -12.69 50.64 -17.05
N THR A 15 -11.54 49.98 -17.00
CA THR A 15 -11.31 48.79 -17.83
C THR A 15 -12.05 47.62 -17.18
N SER A 16 -13.29 47.38 -17.59
CA SER A 16 -13.93 46.09 -17.33
C SER A 16 -13.19 45.03 -18.15
N ALA A 17 -12.29 44.28 -17.53
CA ALA A 17 -11.82 43.04 -18.11
C ALA A 17 -13.05 42.14 -18.29
N LEU A 18 -13.41 41.86 -19.54
CA LEU A 18 -14.41 40.84 -19.85
C LEU A 18 -13.92 39.52 -19.24
N PRO A 19 -14.80 38.69 -18.64
CA PRO A 19 -14.40 37.37 -18.15
C PRO A 19 -13.76 36.62 -19.31
N GLU A 20 -12.53 36.16 -19.12
CA GLU A 20 -11.86 35.28 -20.08
C GLU A 20 -12.74 34.03 -20.21
N GLU A 21 -13.33 33.83 -21.39
CA GLU A 21 -14.19 32.69 -21.67
C GLU A 21 -13.32 31.44 -21.52
N LYS A 22 -13.46 30.68 -20.41
CA LYS A 22 -12.69 29.44 -20.17
C LYS A 22 -12.91 28.53 -21.38
N ARG A 23 -11.91 28.45 -22.26
CA ARG A 23 -11.93 27.61 -23.46
C ARG A 23 -12.29 26.18 -23.03
N ALA A 24 -13.27 25.58 -23.69
CA ALA A 24 -13.67 24.20 -23.42
C ALA A 24 -12.44 23.26 -23.55
N LEU A 25 -12.23 22.43 -22.52
CA LEU A 25 -11.13 21.46 -22.49
C LEU A 25 -11.35 20.39 -23.57
N PRO A 26 -10.30 19.96 -24.29
CA PRO A 26 -10.40 18.86 -25.24
C PRO A 26 -10.64 17.52 -24.51
N PRO A 27 -11.35 16.55 -25.09
CA PRO A 27 -11.45 15.21 -24.53
C PRO A 27 -10.08 14.57 -24.27
N VAL A 28 -9.98 13.83 -23.16
CA VAL A 28 -8.77 13.07 -22.86
C VAL A 28 -8.54 12.00 -23.94
N GLU A 29 -7.34 11.98 -24.49
CA GLU A 29 -6.92 11.00 -25.50
C GLU A 29 -5.65 10.31 -25.01
N SER A 30 -5.64 8.97 -25.01
CA SER A 30 -4.52 8.19 -24.47
C SER A 30 -3.17 8.64 -25.02
N SER A 31 -3.04 8.81 -26.33
CA SER A 31 -1.75 9.21 -26.93
C SER A 31 -1.28 10.62 -26.49
N LYS A 32 -2.20 11.59 -26.32
CA LYS A 32 -1.86 12.94 -25.86
C LYS A 32 -1.53 12.94 -24.38
N PHE A 33 -2.35 12.26 -23.59
CA PHE A 33 -2.20 12.20 -22.14
C PHE A 33 -0.89 11.48 -21.75
N ARG A 34 -0.54 10.39 -22.43
CA ARG A 34 0.74 9.68 -22.22
C ARG A 34 1.97 10.50 -22.60
N ARG A 35 1.87 11.37 -23.61
CA ARG A 35 3.00 12.18 -24.09
C ARG A 35 3.40 13.30 -23.14
N VAL A 36 2.56 13.68 -22.17
CA VAL A 36 2.87 14.75 -21.23
C VAL A 36 3.46 14.25 -19.91
N LEU A 37 3.50 12.93 -19.67
CA LEU A 37 3.89 12.30 -18.39
C LEU A 37 5.40 12.15 -18.18
N TRP A 38 6.22 12.86 -18.96
CA TRP A 38 7.67 12.78 -18.84
C TRP A 38 8.24 13.79 -17.84
N THR A 39 7.38 14.64 -17.26
CA THR A 39 7.82 15.70 -16.36
C THR A 39 7.83 15.24 -14.91
N ASN A 40 9.00 15.37 -14.28
CA ASN A 40 9.15 15.50 -12.82
C ASN A 40 8.74 14.31 -11.93
N LEU A 41 8.52 13.09 -12.44
CA LEU A 41 8.28 11.91 -11.59
C LEU A 41 9.38 11.74 -10.53
N LEU A 42 10.65 11.65 -10.93
CA LEU A 42 11.77 11.54 -9.99
C LEU A 42 11.92 12.74 -9.05
N ALA A 43 11.69 13.95 -9.55
CA ALA A 43 11.80 15.17 -8.74
C ALA A 43 10.74 15.20 -7.63
N LYS A 44 9.52 14.73 -7.93
CA LYS A 44 8.44 14.61 -6.95
C LYS A 44 8.66 13.45 -5.99
N SER A 45 9.19 12.32 -6.46
CA SER A 45 9.62 11.22 -5.59
C SER A 45 10.72 11.68 -4.61
N GLN A 46 11.66 12.51 -5.08
CA GLN A 46 12.66 13.13 -4.21
C GLN A 46 12.05 14.03 -3.16
N LEU A 47 11.00 14.77 -3.48
CA LEU A 47 10.29 15.57 -2.50
C LEU A 47 9.67 14.69 -1.38
N LEU A 48 9.09 13.54 -1.71
CA LEU A 48 8.59 12.60 -0.69
C LEU A 48 9.72 12.06 0.20
N GLN A 49 10.89 11.77 -0.38
CA GLN A 49 12.06 11.37 0.40
C GLN A 49 12.55 12.50 1.30
N ASP A 50 12.55 13.73 0.81
CA ASP A 50 12.96 14.90 1.58
C ASP A 50 12.01 15.14 2.76
N PHE A 51 10.71 14.86 2.60
CA PHE A 51 9.76 14.88 3.72
C PHE A 51 10.11 13.87 4.79
N ALA A 52 10.39 12.62 4.41
CA ALA A 52 10.85 11.59 5.34
C ALA A 52 12.14 12.05 6.04
N TYR A 53 13.15 12.48 5.28
CA TYR A 53 14.49 12.83 5.76
C TYR A 53 14.56 14.15 6.50
N SER A 54 13.49 14.95 6.46
CA SER A 54 13.33 16.12 7.33
C SER A 54 13.09 15.78 8.80
N THR A 55 12.96 14.48 9.13
CA THR A 55 12.79 13.95 10.49
C THR A 55 13.95 13.01 10.85
N LEU A 56 14.13 12.75 12.15
CA LEU A 56 15.12 11.77 12.62
C LEU A 56 14.74 10.33 12.24
N ASP A 57 13.45 10.05 12.16
CA ASP A 57 12.91 8.71 11.87
C ASP A 57 13.06 8.33 10.39
N ARG A 58 13.19 9.32 9.49
CA ARG A 58 13.47 9.13 8.06
C ARG A 58 12.44 8.26 7.32
N ASN A 59 11.20 8.28 7.78
CA ASN A 59 10.08 7.55 7.20
C ASN A 59 8.86 8.44 6.97
N ARG A 60 7.83 7.87 6.35
CA ARG A 60 6.50 8.44 6.18
C ARG A 60 5.44 7.57 6.85
N LEU A 61 5.77 7.01 8.00
CA LEU A 61 4.83 6.24 8.80
C LEU A 61 3.68 7.13 9.28
N ILE A 62 2.48 6.55 9.39
CA ILE A 62 1.31 7.27 9.85
C ILE A 62 1.52 7.97 11.20
N GLY A 63 0.96 9.17 11.33
CA GLY A 63 1.12 9.97 12.54
C GLY A 63 2.54 10.50 12.77
N ARG A 64 3.42 10.45 11.75
CA ARG A 64 4.75 11.07 11.78
C ARG A 64 4.80 12.30 10.86
N PRO A 65 5.67 13.29 11.14
CA PRO A 65 5.73 14.52 10.35
C PRO A 65 6.07 14.30 8.87
N GLY A 66 6.75 13.18 8.52
CA GLY A 66 7.00 12.81 7.13
C GLY A 66 5.73 12.50 6.36
N HIS A 67 4.80 11.74 6.95
CA HIS A 67 3.50 11.42 6.35
C HIS A 67 2.57 12.63 6.29
N GLU A 68 2.52 13.43 7.37
CA GLU A 68 1.74 14.66 7.41
C GLU A 68 2.12 15.64 6.29
N LYS A 69 3.44 15.78 6.02
CA LYS A 69 3.93 16.58 4.89
C LYS A 69 3.54 16.00 3.53
N THR A 70 3.50 14.67 3.38
CA THR A 70 3.00 14.02 2.16
C THR A 70 1.53 14.34 1.94
N ILE A 71 0.67 14.16 2.96
CA ILE A 71 -0.75 14.49 2.88
C ILE A 71 -0.92 15.97 2.50
N GLN A 72 -0.21 16.87 3.18
CA GLN A 72 -0.29 18.31 2.91
C GLN A 72 0.12 18.64 1.47
N TYR A 73 1.21 18.05 0.98
CA TYR A 73 1.68 18.24 -0.40
C TYR A 73 0.65 17.77 -1.44
N LEU A 74 0.03 16.60 -1.22
CA LEU A 74 -1.04 16.10 -2.09
C LEU A 74 -2.22 17.08 -2.12
N VAL A 75 -2.72 17.47 -0.95
CA VAL A 75 -3.88 18.37 -0.82
C VAL A 75 -3.60 19.74 -1.44
N ASP A 76 -2.45 20.35 -1.15
CA ASP A 76 -2.10 21.67 -1.69
C ASP A 76 -1.96 21.64 -3.21
N THR A 77 -1.31 20.60 -3.74
CA THR A 77 -1.13 20.43 -5.18
C THR A 77 -2.48 20.26 -5.88
N LEU A 78 -3.38 19.44 -5.34
CA LEU A 78 -4.69 19.17 -5.93
C LEU A 78 -5.61 20.39 -5.85
N ASN A 79 -5.64 21.08 -4.71
CA ASN A 79 -6.45 22.29 -4.51
C ASN A 79 -6.03 23.44 -5.45
N ALA A 80 -4.75 23.51 -5.82
CA ALA A 80 -4.25 24.52 -6.75
C ALA A 80 -4.78 24.34 -8.20
N THR A 81 -5.36 23.19 -8.54
CA THR A 81 -5.81 22.89 -9.92
C THR A 81 -7.21 23.42 -10.27
N ASP A 82 -8.07 23.70 -9.29
CA ASP A 82 -9.51 23.95 -9.45
C ASP A 82 -10.31 22.85 -10.19
N TYR A 83 -9.69 21.71 -10.53
CA TYR A 83 -10.30 20.64 -11.32
C TYR A 83 -10.98 19.57 -10.46
N TYR A 84 -10.58 19.44 -9.20
CA TYR A 84 -11.02 18.39 -8.28
C TYR A 84 -11.77 18.96 -7.08
N ASP A 85 -12.77 18.22 -6.61
CA ASP A 85 -13.28 18.31 -5.25
C ASP A 85 -12.38 17.44 -4.38
N VAL A 86 -11.59 18.09 -3.51
CA VAL A 86 -10.61 17.45 -2.63
C VAL A 86 -11.16 17.36 -1.22
N SER A 87 -11.11 16.18 -0.61
CA SER A 87 -11.53 15.94 0.76
C SER A 87 -10.52 15.07 1.51
N LEU A 88 -10.34 15.37 2.80
CA LEU A 88 -9.68 14.50 3.75
C LEU A 88 -10.73 13.66 4.48
N GLN A 89 -10.64 12.35 4.38
CA GLN A 89 -11.48 11.43 5.15
C GLN A 89 -10.73 11.02 6.42
N PRO A 90 -11.10 11.53 7.61
CA PRO A 90 -10.51 11.06 8.86
C PRO A 90 -11.00 9.66 9.19
N PHE A 91 -10.12 8.85 9.78
CA PHE A 91 -10.50 7.61 10.44
C PHE A 91 -9.64 7.38 11.67
N ASN A 92 -10.21 6.65 12.64
CA ASN A 92 -9.50 6.27 13.85
C ASN A 92 -8.67 5.01 13.58
N THR A 93 -7.45 5.01 14.08
CA THR A 93 -6.52 3.89 14.09
C THR A 93 -5.66 3.98 15.36
N THR A 94 -4.54 3.28 15.41
CA THR A 94 -3.64 3.19 16.54
C THR A 94 -2.20 3.50 16.12
N ASP A 95 -1.40 4.09 17.01
CA ASP A 95 0.00 4.36 16.72
C ASP A 95 0.77 3.03 16.53
N PRO A 96 1.51 2.85 15.42
CA PRO A 96 2.25 1.61 15.15
C PRO A 96 3.45 1.37 16.07
N HIS A 97 3.96 2.40 16.77
CA HIS A 97 5.13 2.30 17.68
C HIS A 97 4.78 2.01 19.13
N SER A 98 3.56 1.58 19.39
CA SER A 98 3.01 1.64 20.73
C SER A 98 3.44 0.46 21.62
N ALA A 99 4.60 -0.11 21.30
CA ALA A 99 5.25 -1.19 22.03
C ALA A 99 6.65 -0.78 22.51
N ASP A 100 6.94 -1.12 23.76
CA ASP A 100 8.24 -0.94 24.40
C ASP A 100 8.75 -2.30 24.91
N LEU A 101 10.04 -2.55 24.73
CA LEU A 101 10.76 -3.61 25.44
C LEU A 101 11.93 -3.01 26.20
N THR A 102 11.94 -3.22 27.51
CA THR A 102 13.10 -2.92 28.36
C THR A 102 13.59 -4.21 29.00
N VAL A 103 14.86 -4.54 28.82
CA VAL A 103 15.53 -5.62 29.56
C VAL A 103 16.58 -5.00 30.45
N GLU A 104 16.45 -5.23 31.75
CA GLU A 104 17.19 -4.52 32.79
C GLU A 104 17.05 -2.98 32.69
N SER A 105 18.10 -2.28 32.22
CA SER A 105 18.11 -0.83 32.00
C SER A 105 18.17 -0.42 30.53
N THR A 106 18.16 -1.39 29.61
CA THR A 106 18.31 -1.16 28.17
C THR A 106 16.93 -1.17 27.51
N VAL A 107 16.60 -0.10 26.80
CA VAL A 107 15.40 0.00 25.96
C VAL A 107 15.74 -0.47 24.56
N TYR A 108 14.91 -1.36 24.00
CA TYR A 108 15.08 -1.95 22.68
C TYR A 108 14.06 -1.36 21.71
N LYS A 109 14.46 -1.24 20.44
CA LYS A 109 13.53 -0.88 19.37
C LYS A 109 12.72 -2.09 18.97
N VAL A 110 11.39 -1.98 19.07
CA VAL A 110 10.48 -3.10 18.88
C VAL A 110 9.23 -2.68 18.14
N ASN A 111 8.63 -3.62 17.44
CA ASN A 111 7.33 -3.45 16.80
C ASN A 111 6.34 -4.46 17.36
N ALA A 112 5.12 -4.02 17.66
CA ALA A 112 4.02 -4.94 17.91
C ALA A 112 3.72 -5.70 16.62
N MET A 113 3.46 -7.01 16.73
CA MET A 113 2.89 -7.72 15.60
C MET A 113 1.42 -7.29 15.44
N THR A 114 0.92 -7.15 14.21
CA THR A 114 -0.51 -6.91 13.97
C THR A 114 -1.34 -8.04 14.61
N GLU A 115 -2.46 -7.70 15.24
CA GLU A 115 -3.32 -8.59 16.06
C GLU A 115 -2.71 -9.04 17.41
N SER A 116 -1.56 -8.49 17.81
CA SER A 116 -0.97 -8.73 19.13
C SER A 116 -1.84 -8.10 20.23
N PRO A 117 -2.16 -8.81 21.32
CA PRO A 117 -2.91 -8.21 22.43
C PRO A 117 -2.10 -7.11 23.12
N GLU A 118 -2.79 -6.04 23.54
CA GLU A 118 -2.24 -5.07 24.48
C GLU A 118 -1.90 -5.74 25.83
N GLY A 119 -0.91 -5.18 26.51
CA GLY A 119 -0.58 -5.61 27.86
C GLY A 119 0.70 -4.99 28.36
N THR A 120 0.79 -4.83 29.69
CA THR A 120 2.04 -4.53 30.38
C THR A 120 2.47 -5.76 31.17
N ILE A 121 3.57 -6.39 30.75
CA ILE A 121 4.09 -7.63 31.29
C ILE A 121 5.49 -7.39 31.84
N SER A 122 5.67 -7.69 33.13
CA SER A 122 6.99 -7.76 33.75
C SER A 122 7.27 -9.20 34.16
N ALA A 123 8.14 -9.86 33.42
CA ALA A 123 8.49 -11.26 33.66
C ALA A 123 9.88 -11.58 33.08
N PRO A 124 10.57 -12.62 33.57
CA PRO A 124 11.87 -12.95 33.03
C PRO A 124 11.80 -13.39 31.56
N LEU A 125 12.70 -12.92 30.70
CA LEU A 125 13.01 -13.47 29.39
C LEU A 125 13.65 -14.86 29.53
N VAL A 126 13.23 -15.77 28.66
CA VAL A 126 13.82 -17.09 28.52
C VAL A 126 13.90 -17.46 27.06
N ALA A 127 15.04 -18.02 26.65
CA ALA A 127 15.22 -18.50 25.28
C ALA A 127 14.34 -19.74 25.03
N VAL A 128 13.69 -19.75 23.87
CA VAL A 128 12.99 -20.91 23.32
C VAL A 128 13.98 -21.71 22.47
N SER A 129 13.85 -23.04 22.47
CA SER A 129 14.72 -23.90 21.66
C SER A 129 14.35 -23.83 20.19
N ASN A 130 15.30 -24.12 19.30
CA ASN A 130 15.07 -24.14 17.85
C ASN A 130 14.42 -22.84 17.34
N LEU A 131 13.24 -22.93 16.71
CA LEU A 131 12.52 -21.81 16.10
C LEU A 131 11.14 -21.57 16.75
N GLY A 132 10.80 -22.27 17.83
CA GLY A 132 9.46 -22.18 18.43
C GLY A 132 8.32 -22.66 17.53
N CYS A 133 8.63 -23.49 16.52
CA CYS A 133 7.66 -23.94 15.53
C CYS A 133 6.89 -25.19 16.00
N ASN A 134 7.47 -25.95 16.91
CA ASN A 134 6.84 -27.12 17.51
C ASN A 134 6.46 -26.83 18.96
N SER A 135 5.41 -27.50 19.45
CA SER A 135 4.98 -27.40 20.85
C SER A 135 6.08 -27.80 21.84
N THR A 136 7.00 -28.68 21.43
CA THR A 136 8.15 -29.13 22.25
C THR A 136 9.33 -28.15 22.27
N ASP A 137 9.35 -27.15 21.40
CA ASP A 137 10.44 -26.18 21.32
C ASP A 137 10.43 -25.21 22.52
N SER A 138 9.26 -25.02 23.14
CA SER A 138 9.10 -24.21 24.35
C SER A 138 9.25 -25.10 25.59
N PRO A 139 10.38 -25.04 26.33
CA PRO A 139 10.58 -25.89 27.50
C PRO A 139 9.62 -25.50 28.62
N ALA A 140 9.33 -26.41 29.55
CA ALA A 140 8.51 -26.12 30.75
C ALA A 140 9.00 -24.90 31.56
N ALA A 141 10.26 -24.51 31.39
CA ALA A 141 10.84 -23.30 31.97
C ALA A 141 10.23 -21.97 31.44
N THR A 142 9.39 -22.00 30.39
CA THR A 142 8.70 -20.83 29.81
C THR A 142 7.43 -20.42 30.55
N THR A 143 6.89 -21.28 31.41
CA THR A 143 5.69 -20.96 32.20
C THR A 143 5.91 -19.70 33.05
N GLY A 144 5.04 -18.71 32.89
CA GLY A 144 5.09 -17.43 33.60
C GLY A 144 6.17 -16.46 33.12
N LYS A 145 6.79 -16.71 31.95
CA LYS A 145 7.93 -15.94 31.42
C LYS A 145 7.66 -15.35 30.04
N ILE A 146 8.57 -14.48 29.60
CA ILE A 146 8.58 -13.91 28.25
C ILE A 146 9.44 -14.82 27.36
N ALA A 147 8.85 -15.39 26.31
CA ALA A 147 9.52 -16.30 25.39
C ALA A 147 10.34 -15.51 24.35
N LEU A 148 11.67 -15.66 24.33
CA LEU A 148 12.54 -15.11 23.30
C LEU A 148 12.76 -16.15 22.20
N VAL A 149 12.31 -15.86 20.97
CA VAL A 149 12.22 -16.81 19.86
C VAL A 149 12.90 -16.25 18.61
N SER A 150 13.69 -17.08 17.92
CA SER A 150 14.25 -16.67 16.62
C SER A 150 13.17 -16.59 15.54
N ARG A 151 13.23 -15.60 14.65
CA ARG A 151 12.55 -15.66 13.35
C ARG A 151 13.03 -16.90 12.58
N GLY A 152 12.13 -17.51 11.82
CA GLY A 152 12.37 -18.77 11.14
C GLY A 152 11.26 -19.13 10.16
N THR A 153 11.06 -20.42 9.93
CA THR A 153 10.22 -20.95 8.84
C THR A 153 8.72 -20.99 9.14
N CYS A 154 8.31 -20.99 10.41
CA CYS A 154 6.90 -20.95 10.81
C CYS A 154 6.40 -19.52 11.05
N SER A 155 5.09 -19.33 10.93
CA SER A 155 4.42 -18.04 11.16
C SER A 155 4.56 -17.54 12.59
N PHE A 156 4.47 -16.23 12.78
CA PHE A 156 4.44 -15.59 14.11
C PHE A 156 3.23 -16.04 14.93
N GLN A 157 2.11 -16.33 14.26
CA GLN A 157 0.92 -16.94 14.86
C GLN A 157 1.27 -18.26 15.57
N ILE A 158 1.95 -19.19 14.88
CA ILE A 158 2.35 -20.49 15.44
C ILE A 158 3.28 -20.29 16.64
N LYS A 159 4.24 -19.37 16.55
CA LYS A 159 5.16 -19.04 17.65
C LYS A 159 4.39 -18.54 18.88
N SER A 160 3.44 -17.62 18.69
CA SER A 160 2.60 -17.09 19.77
C SER A 160 1.77 -18.19 20.42
N LEU A 161 1.08 -19.02 19.63
CA LEU A 161 0.26 -20.13 20.12
C LEU A 161 1.07 -21.19 20.88
N ASN A 162 2.24 -21.57 20.38
CA ASN A 162 3.11 -22.55 21.04
C ASN A 162 3.67 -22.00 22.35
N ALA A 163 4.16 -20.76 22.37
CA ALA A 163 4.64 -20.12 23.59
C ALA A 163 3.53 -20.01 24.63
N LYS A 164 2.33 -19.62 24.20
CA LYS A 164 1.12 -19.59 25.04
C LYS A 164 0.79 -20.96 25.62
N ALA A 165 0.80 -22.02 24.81
CA ALA A 165 0.51 -23.38 25.26
C ALA A 165 1.53 -23.88 26.30
N ALA A 166 2.78 -23.41 26.26
CA ALA A 166 3.80 -23.67 27.28
C ALA A 166 3.68 -22.77 28.53
N GLY A 167 2.69 -21.88 28.56
CA GLY A 167 2.38 -20.99 29.67
C GLY A 167 3.20 -19.70 29.68
N ALA A 168 3.83 -19.31 28.57
CA ALA A 168 4.45 -17.99 28.45
C ALA A 168 3.39 -16.88 28.57
N VAL A 169 3.79 -15.74 29.11
CA VAL A 169 2.91 -14.57 29.30
C VAL A 169 3.09 -13.51 28.21
N ALA A 170 4.18 -13.58 27.44
CA ALA A 170 4.45 -12.76 26.26
C ALA A 170 5.53 -13.44 25.40
N ALA A 171 5.75 -12.95 24.18
CA ALA A 171 6.80 -13.40 23.29
C ALA A 171 7.56 -12.23 22.64
N VAL A 172 8.85 -12.43 22.41
CA VAL A 172 9.74 -11.52 21.68
C VAL A 172 10.37 -12.33 20.55
N VAL A 173 10.15 -11.90 19.31
CA VAL A 173 10.74 -12.53 18.13
C VAL A 173 11.93 -11.69 17.67
N TYR A 174 13.14 -12.26 17.65
CA TYR A 174 14.29 -11.56 17.09
C TYR A 174 14.53 -11.92 15.63
N ASN A 175 14.83 -10.91 14.83
CA ASN A 175 15.01 -11.06 13.39
C ASN A 175 16.23 -11.93 13.07
N ASN A 176 16.19 -12.64 11.94
CA ASN A 176 17.29 -13.48 11.44
C ASN A 176 17.94 -12.92 10.16
N ILE A 177 17.50 -11.73 9.74
CA ILE A 177 18.05 -10.91 8.67
C ILE A 177 18.19 -9.48 9.20
N ASP A 178 19.06 -8.67 8.63
CA ASP A 178 19.26 -7.29 9.07
C ASP A 178 18.00 -6.43 8.87
N GLY A 179 17.66 -5.60 9.85
CA GLY A 179 16.49 -4.71 9.82
C GLY A 179 15.54 -4.88 11.01
N THR A 180 14.53 -4.00 11.07
CA THR A 180 13.36 -4.12 11.97
C THR A 180 12.62 -5.42 11.69
N LEU A 181 11.88 -5.90 12.69
CA LEU A 181 10.95 -7.00 12.50
C LEU A 181 9.52 -6.54 12.79
N SER A 182 8.79 -6.26 11.72
CA SER A 182 7.33 -6.13 11.74
C SER A 182 6.71 -7.41 11.16
N GLY A 183 5.46 -7.70 11.53
CA GLY A 183 4.76 -8.89 11.05
C GLY A 183 3.36 -9.00 11.62
N THR A 184 2.58 -9.95 11.11
CA THR A 184 1.19 -10.17 11.50
C THR A 184 0.97 -11.55 12.11
N LEU A 185 0.04 -11.67 13.06
CA LEU A 185 -0.49 -12.97 13.52
C LEU A 185 -1.56 -13.52 12.57
N GLY A 186 -1.82 -12.83 11.47
CA GLY A 186 -2.71 -13.21 10.38
C GLY A 186 -4.16 -12.86 10.66
N VAL A 187 -4.73 -13.39 11.74
CA VAL A 187 -6.15 -13.22 12.09
C VAL A 187 -6.32 -12.89 13.57
N PRO A 188 -7.37 -12.16 13.98
CA PRO A 188 -7.70 -11.97 15.38
C PRO A 188 -7.83 -13.31 16.10
N GLY A 189 -7.29 -13.39 17.32
CA GLY A 189 -7.26 -14.65 18.04
C GLY A 189 -6.82 -14.50 19.49
N ASP A 190 -6.91 -15.62 20.21
CA ASP A 190 -6.50 -15.70 21.61
C ASP A 190 -4.98 -15.90 21.71
N TYR A 191 -4.21 -14.84 21.52
CA TYR A 191 -2.74 -14.85 21.55
C TYR A 191 -2.18 -14.38 22.90
N ILE A 192 -0.85 -14.38 23.02
CA ILE A 192 -0.12 -13.61 24.03
C ILE A 192 0.48 -12.35 23.39
N PRO A 193 0.71 -11.26 24.15
CA PRO A 193 1.44 -10.09 23.66
C PRO A 193 2.75 -10.53 23.02
N ILE A 194 2.96 -10.13 21.77
CA ILE A 194 4.10 -10.51 20.95
C ILE A 194 4.62 -9.32 20.14
N ILE A 195 5.94 -9.19 20.16
CA ILE A 195 6.68 -8.12 19.48
C ILE A 195 7.83 -8.69 18.64
N GLY A 196 8.25 -7.96 17.63
CA GLY A 196 9.48 -8.18 16.90
C GLY A 196 10.58 -7.22 17.36
N VAL A 197 11.83 -7.69 17.44
CA VAL A 197 13.01 -6.86 17.72
C VAL A 197 13.97 -6.89 16.53
N PHE A 198 14.78 -5.83 16.42
CA PHE A 198 15.85 -5.71 15.43
C PHE A 198 16.87 -6.87 15.54
N ASN A 199 17.46 -7.30 14.42
CA ASN A 199 18.47 -8.38 14.43
C ASN A 199 19.64 -8.09 15.39
N LEU A 200 20.20 -6.87 15.29
CA LEU A 200 21.32 -6.42 16.14
C LEU A 200 21.00 -6.46 17.63
N ASP A 201 19.71 -6.39 17.99
CA ASP A 201 19.23 -6.43 19.37
C ASP A 201 19.00 -7.86 19.87
N GLY A 202 18.76 -8.81 18.97
CA GLY A 202 18.52 -10.22 19.31
C GLY A 202 19.69 -10.90 20.02
N LEU A 203 20.93 -10.62 19.57
CA LEU A 203 22.13 -11.20 20.18
C LEU A 203 22.38 -10.67 21.62
N PRO A 204 22.33 -9.36 21.89
CA PRO A 204 22.33 -8.83 23.26
C PRO A 204 21.23 -9.43 24.15
N LEU A 205 20.01 -9.61 23.63
CA LEU A 205 18.90 -10.19 24.38
C LEU A 205 19.16 -11.65 24.78
N LEU A 206 19.77 -12.45 23.91
CA LEU A 206 20.19 -13.82 24.24
C LEU A 206 21.27 -13.87 25.32
N GLN A 207 22.10 -12.83 25.42
CA GLN A 207 23.11 -12.69 26.46
C GLN A 207 22.57 -12.10 27.77
N SER A 208 21.40 -11.44 27.71
CA SER A 208 20.78 -10.69 28.82
C SER A 208 19.45 -11.33 29.26
N LEU A 209 19.39 -12.67 29.26
CA LEU A 209 18.22 -13.39 29.78
C LEU A 209 18.04 -13.07 31.27
N GLY A 210 16.84 -12.70 31.67
CA GLY A 210 16.62 -12.08 32.97
C GLY A 210 15.35 -11.26 32.95
N LYS A 211 15.24 -10.19 33.74
CA LYS A 211 14.00 -9.38 33.81
C LYS A 211 13.70 -8.70 32.47
N GLY A 212 12.51 -8.92 31.92
CA GLY A 212 11.95 -8.13 30.83
C GLY A 212 10.71 -7.36 31.28
N ASN A 213 10.59 -6.14 30.80
CA ASN A 213 9.38 -5.35 30.85
C ASN A 213 8.94 -5.12 29.41
N LEU A 214 7.84 -5.76 29.03
CA LEU A 214 7.22 -5.60 27.73
C LEU A 214 5.92 -4.83 27.93
N LYS A 215 5.74 -3.78 27.15
CA LYS A 215 4.50 -3.02 27.11
C LYS A 215 4.04 -2.97 25.65
N ILE A 216 2.78 -3.30 25.41
CA ILE A 216 2.07 -3.01 24.16
C ILE A 216 0.81 -2.25 24.57
N GLU A 217 0.60 -1.07 24.03
CA GLU A 217 -0.56 -0.23 24.31
C GLU A 217 -0.95 0.45 23.01
N TYR A 218 -2.09 0.17 22.40
CA TYR A 218 -2.49 0.85 21.17
C TYR A 218 -2.98 2.26 21.45
N LEU A 219 -2.09 3.24 21.25
CA LEU A 219 -2.41 4.65 21.45
C LEU A 219 -3.35 5.12 20.33
N PRO A 220 -4.49 5.74 20.63
CA PRO A 220 -5.40 6.26 19.61
C PRO A 220 -4.69 7.25 18.68
N LEU A 221 -4.86 7.05 17.38
CA LEU A 221 -4.35 7.91 16.32
C LEU A 221 -5.49 8.24 15.35
N ILE A 222 -5.52 9.47 14.85
CA ILE A 222 -6.37 9.84 13.72
C ILE A 222 -5.45 10.14 12.55
N THR A 223 -5.71 9.51 11.41
CA THR A 223 -5.04 9.81 10.14
C THR A 223 -6.08 10.01 9.04
N TYR A 224 -5.64 10.33 7.83
CA TYR A 224 -6.52 10.80 6.77
C TYR A 224 -6.21 10.15 5.43
N ASN A 225 -7.24 9.65 4.76
CA ASN A 225 -7.17 9.42 3.32
C ASN A 225 -7.31 10.76 2.59
N VAL A 226 -6.56 10.95 1.51
CA VAL A 226 -6.77 12.07 0.57
C VAL A 226 -7.64 11.56 -0.58
N ILE A 227 -8.76 12.23 -0.87
CA ILE A 227 -9.66 11.84 -1.95
C ILE A 227 -9.89 13.06 -2.85
N ALA A 228 -9.64 12.90 -4.14
CA ALA A 228 -9.84 13.94 -5.15
C ALA A 228 -10.70 13.41 -6.30
N GLN A 229 -11.92 13.90 -6.42
CA GLN A 229 -12.82 13.57 -7.53
C GLN A 229 -12.87 14.71 -8.52
N SER A 230 -12.81 14.42 -9.82
CA SER A 230 -13.00 15.44 -10.85
C SER A 230 -14.37 16.11 -10.70
N LYS A 231 -14.41 17.45 -10.79
CA LYS A 231 -15.65 18.23 -10.79
C LYS A 231 -16.49 18.02 -12.05
N ILE A 232 -15.86 17.48 -13.09
CA ILE A 232 -16.45 17.17 -14.38
C ILE A 232 -16.61 15.66 -14.57
N GLY A 233 -17.39 15.27 -15.57
CA GLY A 233 -17.75 13.88 -15.84
C GLY A 233 -18.96 13.42 -15.03
N ASP A 234 -19.51 12.26 -15.39
CA ASP A 234 -20.68 11.68 -14.73
C ASP A 234 -20.31 11.12 -13.34
N PRO A 235 -20.82 11.71 -12.24
CA PRO A 235 -20.53 11.25 -10.88
C PRO A 235 -21.27 9.95 -10.51
N THR A 236 -22.13 9.44 -11.39
CA THR A 236 -22.83 8.16 -11.20
C THR A 236 -22.09 6.98 -11.83
N ASN A 237 -21.02 7.25 -12.59
CA ASN A 237 -20.18 6.27 -13.25
C ASN A 237 -18.70 6.62 -13.02
N VAL A 238 -18.16 6.21 -11.87
CA VAL A 238 -16.84 6.65 -11.38
C VAL A 238 -15.76 5.63 -11.74
N LEU A 239 -14.68 6.10 -12.37
CA LEU A 239 -13.39 5.43 -12.39
C LEU A 239 -12.61 5.88 -11.16
N HIS A 240 -12.26 4.95 -10.28
CA HIS A 240 -11.53 5.24 -9.04
C HIS A 240 -10.12 4.64 -9.13
N LEU A 241 -9.09 5.41 -8.82
CA LEU A 241 -7.69 4.98 -8.76
C LEU A 241 -7.13 5.23 -7.37
N GLY A 242 -6.27 4.35 -6.87
CA GLY A 242 -5.64 4.51 -5.57
C GLY A 242 -4.22 3.97 -5.47
N ALA A 243 -3.47 4.57 -4.55
CA ALA A 243 -2.14 4.17 -4.08
C ALA A 243 -2.04 4.60 -2.61
N HIS A 244 -1.25 3.94 -1.77
CA HIS A 244 -1.11 4.39 -0.38
C HIS A 244 -0.02 5.46 -0.23
N SER A 245 -0.15 6.28 0.81
CA SER A 245 0.63 7.51 1.03
C SER A 245 1.69 7.40 2.12
N ASP A 246 1.52 6.43 3.00
CA ASP A 246 2.41 6.12 4.10
C ASP A 246 3.63 5.30 3.64
N SER A 247 4.45 4.89 4.61
CA SER A 247 5.52 3.91 4.46
C SER A 247 5.70 3.20 5.79
N VAL A 248 6.39 2.07 5.80
CA VAL A 248 6.87 1.48 7.07
C VAL A 248 7.81 2.38 7.87
N GLU A 249 7.98 2.07 9.15
CA GLU A 249 8.96 2.69 10.05
C GLU A 249 10.40 2.64 9.50
N ALA A 250 10.73 1.53 8.83
CA ALA A 250 12.11 1.19 8.49
C ALA A 250 12.78 2.16 7.50
N GLY A 251 12.01 2.90 6.72
CA GLY A 251 12.57 3.70 5.65
C GLY A 251 11.61 4.68 4.99
N PRO A 252 12.12 5.43 4.01
CA PRO A 252 11.34 6.47 3.38
C PRO A 252 10.27 5.94 2.42
N GLY A 253 10.29 4.68 2.00
CA GLY A 253 9.19 4.07 1.20
C GLY A 253 8.98 4.73 -0.17
N ILE A 254 10.02 4.92 -0.96
CA ILE A 254 9.91 5.68 -2.21
C ILE A 254 9.40 4.84 -3.37
N ASN A 255 9.80 3.58 -3.49
CA ASN A 255 9.08 2.67 -4.38
C ASN A 255 7.75 2.29 -3.75
N ASP A 256 7.76 2.06 -2.43
CA ASP A 256 6.67 1.51 -1.63
C ASP A 256 6.13 2.51 -0.58
N ASN A 257 5.09 3.27 -0.87
CA ASN A 257 4.43 3.41 -2.17
C ASN A 257 4.46 4.85 -2.70
N GLY A 258 5.63 5.47 -2.52
CA GLY A 258 5.91 6.79 -3.07
C GLY A 258 5.85 6.85 -4.59
N SER A 259 6.10 5.74 -5.29
CA SER A 259 6.13 5.69 -6.75
C SER A 259 4.73 5.90 -7.32
N ASP A 260 3.74 5.14 -6.88
CA ASP A 260 2.37 5.27 -7.36
C ASP A 260 1.64 6.45 -6.75
N SER A 261 1.95 6.83 -5.51
CA SER A 261 1.53 8.12 -4.95
C SER A 261 1.88 9.29 -5.87
N ILE A 262 3.11 9.32 -6.40
CA ILE A 262 3.57 10.36 -7.34
C ILE A 262 3.06 10.14 -8.76
N GLY A 263 2.97 8.90 -9.23
CA GLY A 263 2.40 8.56 -10.53
C GLY A 263 0.96 9.07 -10.66
N LEU A 264 0.13 8.81 -9.65
CA LEU A 264 -1.23 9.34 -9.58
C LEU A 264 -1.25 10.86 -9.48
N LEU A 265 -0.39 11.47 -8.66
CA LEU A 265 -0.33 12.93 -8.54
C LEU A 265 0.03 13.59 -9.88
N GLU A 266 1.01 13.06 -10.60
CA GLU A 266 1.37 13.58 -11.93
C GLU A 266 0.21 13.45 -12.91
N LEU A 267 -0.49 12.31 -12.91
CA LEU A 267 -1.69 12.13 -13.72
C LEU A 267 -2.78 13.16 -13.39
N THR A 268 -2.99 13.46 -12.10
CA THR A 268 -3.99 14.46 -11.72
C THR A 268 -3.66 15.85 -12.26
N ILE A 269 -2.38 16.26 -12.19
CA ILE A 269 -1.91 17.54 -12.73
C ILE A 269 -2.13 17.58 -14.24
N GLN A 270 -1.73 16.53 -14.96
CA GLN A 270 -1.82 16.50 -16.41
C GLN A 270 -3.26 16.38 -16.92
N LEU A 271 -4.17 15.74 -16.16
CA LEU A 271 -5.57 15.57 -16.55
C LEU A 271 -6.33 16.91 -16.58
N THR A 272 -5.86 17.92 -15.85
CA THR A 272 -6.46 19.28 -15.85
C THR A 272 -6.52 19.93 -17.24
N ALA A 273 -5.69 19.47 -18.18
CA ALA A 273 -5.67 19.93 -19.56
C ALA A 273 -6.76 19.28 -20.43
N PHE A 274 -7.58 18.37 -19.89
CA PHE A 274 -8.53 17.56 -20.64
C PHE A 274 -9.91 17.47 -19.97
N SER A 275 -10.93 17.19 -20.78
CA SER A 275 -12.27 16.81 -20.30
C SER A 275 -12.43 15.29 -20.21
N VAL A 276 -13.20 14.83 -19.23
CA VAL A 276 -13.63 13.44 -19.07
C VAL A 276 -15.16 13.36 -19.16
N ASN A 277 -15.68 12.22 -19.62
CA ASN A 277 -17.12 11.95 -19.66
C ASN A 277 -17.62 11.28 -18.39
N ASN A 278 -16.76 10.47 -17.76
CA ASN A 278 -16.99 9.77 -16.51
C ASN A 278 -16.18 10.46 -15.42
N ALA A 279 -16.75 10.60 -14.21
CA ALA A 279 -15.97 11.17 -13.11
C ALA A 279 -14.77 10.27 -12.79
N VAL A 280 -13.59 10.89 -12.62
CA VAL A 280 -12.36 10.19 -12.24
C VAL A 280 -12.02 10.60 -10.81
N ARG A 281 -11.87 9.60 -9.94
CA ARG A 281 -11.53 9.78 -8.53
C ARG A 281 -10.14 9.21 -8.27
N PHE A 282 -9.29 9.98 -7.63
CA PHE A 282 -7.97 9.57 -7.16
C PHE A 282 -8.00 9.55 -5.63
N SER A 283 -7.43 8.51 -5.03
CA SER A 283 -7.32 8.40 -3.58
C SER A 283 -5.91 8.03 -3.16
N TRP A 284 -5.49 8.61 -2.05
CA TRP A 284 -4.29 8.21 -1.35
C TRP A 284 -4.66 7.66 0.01
N TRP A 285 -4.45 6.36 0.18
CA TRP A 285 -4.82 5.65 1.39
C TRP A 285 -3.74 5.85 2.47
N ALA A 286 -4.18 6.00 3.70
CA ALA A 286 -3.26 5.99 4.84
C ALA A 286 -3.37 4.66 5.58
N ALA A 287 -2.32 4.27 6.29
CA ALA A 287 -2.29 3.06 7.11
C ALA A 287 -2.55 1.78 6.29
N GLU A 288 -2.04 1.73 5.06
CA GLU A 288 -2.03 0.50 4.26
C GLU A 288 -1.11 -0.53 4.92
N GLU A 289 0.08 -0.06 5.34
CA GLU A 289 1.15 -0.85 5.95
C GLU A 289 0.72 -1.51 7.27
N GLU A 290 -0.31 -0.94 7.90
CA GLU A 290 -0.89 -1.43 9.15
C GLU A 290 -2.09 -2.37 8.93
N GLY A 291 -2.36 -2.73 7.67
CA GLY A 291 -3.42 -3.66 7.28
C GLY A 291 -4.58 -3.01 6.54
N LEU A 292 -4.30 -2.22 5.50
CA LEU A 292 -5.30 -1.65 4.57
C LEU A 292 -6.31 -0.72 5.24
N LEU A 293 -5.98 -0.14 6.40
CA LEU A 293 -6.98 0.47 7.29
C LEU A 293 -7.66 1.68 6.65
N GLY A 294 -6.94 2.44 5.82
CA GLY A 294 -7.50 3.57 5.09
C GLY A 294 -8.52 3.17 4.03
N SER A 295 -8.20 2.21 3.17
CA SER A 295 -9.12 1.74 2.13
C SER A 295 -10.31 0.98 2.72
N VAL A 296 -10.10 0.20 3.79
CA VAL A 296 -11.18 -0.42 4.58
C VAL A 296 -12.11 0.65 5.16
N ALA A 297 -11.58 1.69 5.81
CA ALA A 297 -12.40 2.78 6.36
C ALA A 297 -13.19 3.52 5.27
N TYR A 298 -12.62 3.67 4.08
CA TYR A 298 -13.32 4.24 2.94
C TYR A 298 -14.48 3.37 2.46
N VAL A 299 -14.23 2.08 2.23
CA VAL A 299 -15.22 1.13 1.73
C VAL A 299 -16.35 0.90 2.74
N ASP A 300 -16.03 0.79 4.03
CA ASP A 300 -17.00 0.61 5.11
C ASP A 300 -17.97 1.81 5.26
N ALA A 301 -17.54 2.99 4.82
CA ALA A 301 -18.36 4.19 4.84
C ALA A 301 -19.32 4.31 3.65
N LEU A 302 -19.15 3.51 2.58
CA LEU A 302 -19.98 3.60 1.38
C LEU A 302 -21.39 3.08 1.62
N THR A 303 -22.41 3.85 1.24
CA THR A 303 -23.75 3.29 1.08
C THR A 303 -23.82 2.35 -0.14
N PRO A 304 -24.82 1.44 -0.23
CA PRO A 304 -25.00 0.62 -1.42
C PRO A 304 -25.09 1.44 -2.73
N GLU A 305 -25.69 2.62 -2.67
CA GLU A 305 -25.80 3.53 -3.81
C GLU A 305 -24.46 4.17 -4.17
N GLU A 306 -23.68 4.60 -3.19
CA GLU A 306 -22.34 5.18 -3.43
C GLU A 306 -21.36 4.13 -3.93
N ASN A 307 -21.42 2.94 -3.33
CA ASN A 307 -20.72 1.77 -3.79
C ASN A 307 -21.01 1.59 -5.28
N ALA A 308 -22.28 1.42 -5.68
CA ALA A 308 -22.69 1.16 -7.06
C ALA A 308 -22.19 2.18 -8.11
N LYS A 309 -21.92 3.43 -7.70
CA LYS A 309 -21.34 4.46 -8.60
C LYS A 309 -19.91 4.14 -9.01
N ILE A 310 -19.14 3.45 -8.17
CA ILE A 310 -17.75 3.06 -8.47
C ILE A 310 -17.79 1.88 -9.44
N ARG A 311 -17.49 2.14 -10.71
CA ARG A 311 -17.53 1.13 -11.76
C ARG A 311 -16.28 0.30 -11.83
N LEU A 312 -15.13 0.90 -11.56
CA LEU A 312 -13.82 0.26 -11.57
C LEU A 312 -12.93 0.95 -10.54
N TYR A 313 -12.28 0.15 -9.70
CA TYR A 313 -11.18 0.59 -8.84
C TYR A 313 -9.85 0.07 -9.40
N LEU A 314 -8.88 0.95 -9.57
CA LEU A 314 -7.53 0.62 -10.00
C LEU A 314 -6.54 0.86 -8.88
N ASN A 315 -5.84 -0.19 -8.48
CA ASN A 315 -4.84 -0.12 -7.43
C ASN A 315 -3.44 -0.16 -8.03
N PHE A 316 -2.56 0.65 -7.48
CA PHE A 316 -1.16 0.68 -7.89
C PHE A 316 -0.27 0.69 -6.67
N ASP A 317 0.62 -0.29 -6.66
CA ASP A 317 1.53 -0.50 -5.56
C ASP A 317 2.86 -1.01 -6.09
N MET A 318 3.91 -0.26 -5.79
CA MET A 318 5.28 -0.59 -6.16
C MET A 318 5.45 -0.76 -7.68
N THR A 319 5.15 0.27 -8.48
CA THR A 319 5.28 0.20 -9.95
C THR A 319 6.64 0.67 -10.51
N ALA A 320 7.64 0.86 -9.66
CA ALA A 320 8.94 1.40 -10.05
C ALA A 320 10.15 0.56 -9.59
N CYS A 321 9.96 -0.75 -9.38
CA CYS A 321 10.99 -1.60 -8.78
C CYS A 321 12.28 -1.68 -9.61
N PRO A 322 13.47 -1.77 -8.98
CA PRO A 322 14.73 -1.81 -9.72
C PRO A 322 14.92 -3.11 -10.51
N ASN A 323 14.41 -4.25 -9.99
CA ASN A 323 14.47 -5.58 -10.61
C ASN A 323 13.08 -6.01 -11.15
N PHE A 324 12.33 -5.04 -11.67
CA PHE A 324 10.91 -5.11 -12.07
C PHE A 324 10.55 -6.26 -13.01
N VAL A 325 9.34 -6.76 -12.85
CA VAL A 325 8.53 -7.33 -13.94
C VAL A 325 7.44 -6.32 -14.30
N HIS A 326 6.79 -6.44 -15.46
CA HIS A 326 5.54 -5.69 -15.70
C HIS A 326 4.35 -6.59 -15.34
N GLY A 327 3.88 -6.50 -14.09
CA GLY A 327 2.77 -7.27 -13.56
C GLY A 327 1.42 -6.63 -13.91
N ILE A 328 0.46 -7.47 -14.29
CA ILE A 328 -0.95 -7.09 -14.51
C ILE A 328 -1.79 -8.02 -13.65
N TYR A 329 -2.65 -7.49 -12.77
CA TYR A 329 -3.54 -8.35 -11.99
C TYR A 329 -4.43 -9.22 -12.88
N ASP A 330 -4.47 -10.52 -12.57
CA ASP A 330 -5.22 -11.59 -13.24
C ASP A 330 -6.73 -11.45 -12.98
N GLY A 331 -7.34 -10.51 -13.69
CA GLY A 331 -8.76 -10.17 -13.58
C GLY A 331 -9.69 -11.32 -13.93
N ASP A 332 -9.37 -12.09 -14.96
CA ASP A 332 -10.15 -13.24 -15.42
C ASP A 332 -9.86 -14.54 -14.65
N GLY A 333 -8.77 -14.57 -13.86
CA GLY A 333 -8.38 -15.69 -13.02
C GLY A 333 -7.73 -16.83 -13.81
N SER A 334 -7.33 -16.61 -15.06
CA SER A 334 -6.79 -17.64 -15.95
C SER A 334 -5.38 -18.09 -15.55
N ALA A 335 -4.61 -17.25 -14.85
CA ALA A 335 -3.25 -17.57 -14.42
C ALA A 335 -3.21 -18.22 -13.02
N PHE A 336 -4.06 -17.76 -12.09
CA PHE A 336 -3.99 -18.14 -10.67
C PHE A 336 -5.26 -18.81 -10.12
N ASN A 337 -6.28 -19.04 -10.95
CA ASN A 337 -7.59 -19.58 -10.55
C ASN A 337 -8.34 -18.72 -9.50
N VAL A 338 -8.00 -17.44 -9.42
CA VAL A 338 -8.65 -16.45 -8.56
C VAL A 338 -9.01 -15.25 -9.41
N SER A 339 -10.29 -15.13 -9.77
CA SER A 339 -10.80 -14.02 -10.59
C SER A 339 -11.29 -12.86 -9.72
N GLY A 340 -11.16 -11.64 -10.24
CA GLY A 340 -11.76 -10.45 -9.66
C GLY A 340 -13.28 -10.38 -9.86
N ALA A 341 -13.92 -9.29 -9.43
CA ALA A 341 -15.33 -9.07 -9.70
C ALA A 341 -15.57 -8.73 -11.20
N SER A 342 -16.83 -8.85 -11.68
CA SER A 342 -17.19 -8.57 -13.08
C SER A 342 -16.71 -7.18 -13.51
N GLY A 343 -15.90 -7.09 -14.59
CA GLY A 343 -15.18 -5.89 -15.00
C GLY A 343 -13.65 -6.04 -14.89
N SER A 344 -13.17 -6.94 -14.02
CA SER A 344 -11.74 -7.11 -13.76
C SER A 344 -11.01 -7.72 -14.98
N ALA A 345 -11.64 -8.65 -15.70
CA ALA A 345 -11.10 -9.23 -16.94
C ALA A 345 -10.94 -8.18 -18.06
N GLU A 346 -11.87 -7.23 -18.16
CA GLU A 346 -11.84 -6.17 -19.16
C GLU A 346 -10.68 -5.20 -18.93
N VAL A 347 -10.35 -4.89 -17.68
CA VAL A 347 -9.19 -4.04 -17.36
C VAL A 347 -7.87 -4.79 -17.48
N GLU A 348 -7.81 -6.06 -17.10
CA GLU A 348 -6.65 -6.90 -17.38
C GLU A 348 -6.33 -6.88 -18.88
N LYS A 349 -7.35 -7.15 -19.72
CA LYS A 349 -7.21 -7.13 -21.17
C LYS A 349 -6.75 -5.77 -21.70
N LEU A 350 -7.25 -4.68 -21.13
CA LEU A 350 -6.82 -3.32 -21.49
C LEU A 350 -5.32 -3.12 -21.29
N PHE A 351 -4.78 -3.55 -20.14
CA PHE A 351 -3.36 -3.44 -19.86
C PHE A 351 -2.52 -4.40 -20.71
N GLN A 352 -2.98 -5.64 -20.93
CA GLN A 352 -2.31 -6.59 -21.81
C GLN A 352 -2.18 -6.03 -23.23
N ASP A 353 -3.25 -5.42 -23.75
CA ASP A 353 -3.28 -4.80 -25.07
C ASP A 353 -2.36 -3.58 -25.13
N PHE A 354 -2.37 -2.75 -24.09
CA PHE A 354 -1.46 -1.61 -23.99
C PHE A 354 0.00 -2.05 -24.04
N TYR A 355 0.40 -3.00 -23.20
CA TYR A 355 1.78 -3.46 -23.17
C TYR A 355 2.19 -4.15 -24.47
N THR A 356 1.32 -4.96 -25.04
CA THR A 356 1.62 -5.79 -26.21
C THR A 356 1.60 -4.99 -27.52
N TYR A 357 0.58 -4.16 -27.72
CA TYR A 357 0.32 -3.52 -29.00
C TYR A 357 0.68 -2.03 -29.04
N ASP A 358 0.54 -1.31 -27.93
CA ASP A 358 0.87 0.12 -27.88
C ASP A 358 2.36 0.37 -27.58
N GLU A 359 2.92 -0.33 -26.58
CA GLU A 359 4.32 -0.13 -26.17
C GLU A 359 5.28 -1.22 -26.68
N GLY A 360 4.77 -2.41 -27.02
CA GLY A 360 5.60 -3.53 -27.49
C GLY A 360 6.57 -4.06 -26.44
N ILE A 361 6.18 -4.01 -25.15
CA ILE A 361 6.98 -4.48 -24.03
C ILE A 361 6.32 -5.69 -23.35
N PRO A 362 7.12 -6.63 -22.82
CA PRO A 362 6.57 -7.84 -22.21
C PRO A 362 5.83 -7.52 -20.91
N TRP A 363 4.92 -8.41 -20.54
CA TRP A 363 4.17 -8.38 -19.28
C TRP A 363 4.01 -9.80 -18.75
N GLN A 364 3.60 -9.92 -17.48
CA GLN A 364 3.18 -11.17 -16.86
C GLN A 364 1.93 -10.95 -16.01
N ALA A 365 1.17 -12.02 -15.77
CA ALA A 365 0.07 -11.99 -14.82
C ALA A 365 0.59 -11.84 -13.38
N SER A 366 -0.17 -11.13 -12.56
CA SER A 366 0.04 -10.96 -11.13
C SER A 366 -1.20 -11.40 -10.36
N GLN A 367 -1.00 -11.94 -9.17
CA GLN A 367 -2.07 -12.54 -8.39
C GLN A 367 -2.79 -11.49 -7.52
N PHE A 368 -4.11 -11.63 -7.37
CA PHE A 368 -4.81 -11.02 -6.23
C PHE A 368 -4.50 -11.81 -4.95
N ASP A 369 -3.45 -11.40 -4.24
CA ASP A 369 -2.92 -12.00 -3.02
C ASP A 369 -3.45 -11.41 -1.69
N GLY A 370 -4.22 -10.33 -1.77
CA GLY A 370 -4.83 -9.61 -0.64
C GLY A 370 -3.89 -8.62 0.07
N ARG A 371 -2.72 -8.30 -0.49
CA ARG A 371 -1.68 -7.48 0.18
C ARG A 371 -1.66 -6.01 -0.23
N SER A 372 -2.75 -5.47 -0.76
CA SER A 372 -2.84 -4.04 -1.09
C SER A 372 -4.31 -3.58 -1.14
N ASP A 373 -4.53 -2.27 -1.27
CA ASP A 373 -5.83 -1.63 -1.04
C ASP A 373 -6.97 -2.11 -1.95
N TYR A 374 -6.70 -2.77 -3.08
CA TYR A 374 -7.75 -3.36 -3.92
C TYR A 374 -8.61 -4.39 -3.18
N ASP A 375 -8.08 -5.04 -2.14
CA ASP A 375 -8.78 -6.16 -1.48
C ASP A 375 -10.08 -5.68 -0.83
N SER A 376 -10.04 -4.50 -0.19
CA SER A 376 -11.23 -3.87 0.41
C SER A 376 -12.34 -3.60 -0.62
N PHE A 377 -11.98 -3.18 -1.84
CA PHE A 377 -12.92 -2.93 -2.93
C PHE A 377 -13.48 -4.23 -3.52
N LEU A 378 -12.61 -5.24 -3.68
CA LEU A 378 -13.00 -6.56 -4.18
C LEU A 378 -13.98 -7.25 -3.20
N ASP A 379 -13.81 -7.07 -1.89
CA ASP A 379 -14.67 -7.64 -0.86
C ASP A 379 -16.13 -7.16 -0.95
N VAL A 380 -16.33 -5.92 -1.38
CA VAL A 380 -17.66 -5.34 -1.65
C VAL A 380 -18.10 -5.47 -3.12
N GLY A 381 -17.39 -6.28 -3.90
CA GLY A 381 -17.75 -6.59 -5.29
C GLY A 381 -17.60 -5.41 -6.26
N ILE A 382 -16.72 -4.47 -5.97
CA ILE A 382 -16.25 -3.49 -6.96
C ILE A 382 -15.26 -4.23 -7.87
N SER A 383 -15.34 -4.02 -9.19
CA SER A 383 -14.34 -4.58 -10.10
C SER A 383 -13.00 -3.92 -9.85
N VAL A 384 -11.94 -4.72 -9.82
CA VAL A 384 -10.59 -4.26 -9.50
C VAL A 384 -9.64 -4.61 -10.62
N GLY A 385 -8.60 -3.81 -10.76
CA GLY A 385 -7.46 -4.08 -11.62
C GLY A 385 -6.29 -3.24 -11.16
N GLY A 386 -5.18 -3.31 -11.88
CA GLY A 386 -3.98 -2.63 -11.44
C GLY A 386 -2.74 -3.21 -12.04
N LEU A 387 -1.63 -2.61 -11.62
CA LEU A 387 -0.29 -2.95 -12.04
C LEU A 387 0.58 -3.00 -10.80
N ASP A 388 1.53 -3.91 -10.82
CA ASP A 388 2.62 -3.97 -9.86
C ASP A 388 3.90 -4.32 -10.62
N THR A 389 5.03 -4.16 -9.94
CA THR A 389 6.29 -4.73 -10.42
C THR A 389 6.83 -5.80 -9.48
N ASP A 390 5.90 -6.48 -8.80
CA ASP A 390 6.06 -7.46 -7.74
C ASP A 390 6.64 -6.88 -6.43
N ALA A 391 6.78 -7.71 -5.40
CA ALA A 391 7.29 -7.32 -4.08
C ALA A 391 8.51 -8.18 -3.65
N ASP A 392 8.33 -9.07 -2.68
CA ASP A 392 9.41 -9.78 -2.01
C ASP A 392 9.84 -11.11 -2.68
N ASP A 393 9.23 -11.45 -3.81
CA ASP A 393 9.57 -12.63 -4.58
C ASP A 393 10.98 -12.59 -5.17
N ILE A 394 11.58 -13.77 -5.31
CA ILE A 394 12.86 -13.94 -6.00
C ILE A 394 12.66 -13.86 -7.52
N LYS A 395 13.52 -13.08 -8.19
CA LYS A 395 13.56 -12.99 -9.65
C LYS A 395 14.07 -14.30 -10.25
N MET A 396 13.27 -14.89 -11.13
CA MET A 396 13.62 -16.15 -11.80
C MET A 396 14.49 -15.90 -13.05
N PRO A 397 15.37 -16.85 -13.43
CA PRO A 397 16.18 -16.73 -14.65
C PRO A 397 15.37 -16.46 -15.92
N GLU A 398 14.19 -17.06 -16.04
CA GLU A 398 13.26 -16.86 -17.16
C GLU A 398 12.76 -15.42 -17.21
N GLN A 399 12.50 -14.81 -16.06
CA GLN A 399 12.12 -13.39 -15.98
C GLN A 399 13.28 -12.48 -16.33
N VAL A 400 14.53 -12.85 -16.03
CA VAL A 400 15.71 -12.06 -16.47
C VAL A 400 15.84 -12.06 -17.99
N ALA A 401 15.55 -13.18 -18.65
CA ALA A 401 15.57 -13.25 -20.10
C ALA A 401 14.52 -12.32 -20.77
N ILE A 402 13.42 -12.01 -20.06
CA ILE A 402 12.31 -11.21 -20.57
C ILE A 402 12.45 -9.73 -20.17
N PHE A 403 12.69 -9.46 -18.88
CA PHE A 403 12.65 -8.12 -18.28
C PHE A 403 14.03 -7.55 -17.95
N GLY A 404 15.08 -8.37 -18.05
CA GLY A 404 16.41 -8.03 -17.55
C GLY A 404 16.51 -8.15 -16.03
N GLY A 405 17.52 -7.49 -15.46
CA GLY A 405 17.79 -7.52 -14.02
C GLY A 405 18.68 -8.69 -13.57
N THR A 406 18.53 -9.11 -12.31
CA THR A 406 19.41 -10.12 -11.68
C THR A 406 18.57 -11.24 -11.09
N ALA A 407 18.87 -12.49 -11.48
CA ALA A 407 18.20 -13.68 -10.96
C ALA A 407 18.71 -14.02 -9.55
N GLY A 408 17.87 -14.68 -8.75
CA GLY A 408 18.26 -15.18 -7.42
C GLY A 408 18.29 -14.13 -6.30
N ILE A 409 17.90 -12.88 -6.61
CA ILE A 409 17.64 -11.83 -5.62
C ILE A 409 16.19 -11.39 -5.70
N GLN A 410 15.70 -10.69 -4.67
CA GLN A 410 14.34 -10.14 -4.65
C GLN A 410 14.10 -9.20 -5.84
N LYS A 411 12.86 -9.17 -6.34
CA LYS A 411 12.40 -8.22 -7.37
C LYS A 411 12.39 -6.78 -6.84
N VAL A 412 12.19 -6.63 -5.53
CA VAL A 412 12.30 -5.34 -4.82
C VAL A 412 13.39 -5.40 -3.75
N PRO A 413 14.66 -5.26 -4.13
CA PRO A 413 15.72 -4.90 -3.20
C PRO A 413 15.28 -3.69 -2.36
N ASN A 414 15.52 -3.78 -1.05
CA ASN A 414 15.14 -2.75 -0.07
C ASN A 414 13.64 -2.60 0.24
N TYR A 415 12.78 -3.53 -0.20
CA TYR A 415 11.40 -3.58 0.30
C TYR A 415 11.35 -3.52 1.83
N HIS A 416 10.50 -2.64 2.38
CA HIS A 416 10.39 -2.34 3.81
C HIS A 416 11.74 -2.03 4.49
N SER A 417 12.61 -1.25 3.85
CA SER A 417 13.95 -0.94 4.34
C SER A 417 14.35 0.52 4.13
N ALA A 418 15.35 0.97 4.89
CA ALA A 418 15.94 2.31 4.77
C ALA A 418 16.52 2.62 3.38
N GLY A 419 16.80 1.57 2.59
CA GLY A 419 17.32 1.68 1.24
C GLY A 419 16.25 1.99 0.18
N ASP A 420 14.95 1.92 0.52
CA ASP A 420 13.87 2.23 -0.43
C ASP A 420 13.74 3.74 -0.67
N THR A 421 14.72 4.26 -1.40
CA THR A 421 14.97 5.66 -1.69
C THR A 421 14.68 5.96 -3.16
N VAL A 422 14.77 7.22 -3.59
CA VAL A 422 14.64 7.58 -5.02
C VAL A 422 15.65 6.84 -5.90
N SER A 423 16.85 6.56 -5.37
CA SER A 423 17.85 5.77 -6.10
C SER A 423 17.46 4.29 -6.29
N ASN A 424 16.43 3.81 -5.58
CA ASN A 424 15.87 2.47 -5.72
C ASN A 424 14.94 2.37 -6.95
N LEU A 425 14.52 3.49 -7.55
CA LEU A 425 13.53 3.49 -8.62
C LEU A 425 14.12 3.16 -9.99
N ASN A 426 13.49 2.22 -10.70
CA ASN A 426 13.69 2.05 -12.13
C ASN A 426 12.84 3.06 -12.91
N VAL A 427 13.49 4.07 -13.49
CA VAL A 427 12.82 5.15 -14.23
C VAL A 427 12.03 4.63 -15.43
N GLY A 428 12.54 3.60 -16.11
CA GLY A 428 11.87 3.01 -17.27
C GLY A 428 10.58 2.31 -16.87
N ALA A 429 10.64 1.45 -15.86
CA ALA A 429 9.46 0.77 -15.33
C ALA A 429 8.42 1.76 -14.81
N PHE A 430 8.87 2.74 -13.99
CA PHE A 430 8.01 3.75 -13.42
C PHE A 430 7.23 4.52 -14.51
N LEU A 431 7.93 4.93 -15.57
CA LEU A 431 7.30 5.65 -16.67
C LEU A 431 6.35 4.75 -17.49
N HIS A 432 6.74 3.51 -17.80
CA HIS A 432 5.88 2.58 -18.55
C HIS A 432 4.57 2.31 -17.81
N ASN A 433 4.66 2.02 -16.51
CA ASN A 433 3.48 1.83 -15.67
C ASN A 433 2.65 3.12 -15.59
N THR A 434 3.26 4.29 -15.33
CA THR A 434 2.52 5.57 -15.29
C THR A 434 1.77 5.85 -16.60
N LYS A 435 2.36 5.52 -17.76
CA LYS A 435 1.69 5.62 -19.07
C LYS A 435 0.55 4.62 -19.23
N ALA A 436 0.68 3.41 -18.72
CA ALA A 436 -0.37 2.41 -18.72
C ALA A 436 -1.57 2.91 -17.88
N ILE A 437 -1.32 3.46 -16.69
CA ILE A 437 -2.35 4.07 -15.84
C ILE A 437 -3.05 5.21 -16.60
N ALA A 438 -2.29 6.06 -17.28
CA ALA A 438 -2.84 7.13 -18.12
C ALA A 438 -3.71 6.60 -19.27
N HIS A 439 -3.31 5.48 -19.88
CA HIS A 439 -4.11 4.81 -20.91
C HIS A 439 -5.46 4.38 -20.32
N ALA A 440 -5.48 3.78 -19.13
CA ALA A 440 -6.70 3.39 -18.45
C ALA A 440 -7.60 4.58 -18.09
N VAL A 441 -7.02 5.67 -17.57
CA VAL A 441 -7.75 6.92 -17.30
C VAL A 441 -8.35 7.51 -18.58
N ALA A 442 -7.60 7.53 -19.70
CA ALA A 442 -8.12 8.06 -20.94
C ALA A 442 -9.26 7.20 -21.52
N THR A 443 -9.14 5.88 -21.43
CA THR A 443 -10.14 4.92 -21.91
C THR A 443 -11.42 5.00 -21.07
N TYR A 444 -11.33 4.72 -19.77
CA TYR A 444 -12.48 4.64 -18.88
C TYR A 444 -12.99 6.00 -18.38
N GLY A 445 -12.14 7.03 -18.38
CA GLY A 445 -12.59 8.42 -18.20
C GLY A 445 -13.44 8.93 -19.36
N THR A 446 -13.31 8.34 -20.56
CA THR A 446 -14.08 8.75 -21.75
C THR A 446 -15.28 7.85 -22.02
N SER A 447 -15.17 6.54 -21.79
CA SER A 447 -16.19 5.57 -22.21
C SER A 447 -16.18 4.31 -21.37
N TRP A 448 -17.38 3.76 -21.13
CA TRP A 448 -17.57 2.42 -20.57
C TRP A 448 -18.00 1.40 -21.62
N VAL A 449 -17.89 1.71 -22.91
CA VAL A 449 -18.19 0.75 -23.99
C VAL A 449 -17.31 -0.47 -23.81
N GLY A 450 -17.92 -1.66 -23.77
CA GLY A 450 -17.22 -2.92 -23.51
C GLY A 450 -16.98 -3.23 -22.04
N PHE A 451 -17.34 -2.35 -21.10
CA PHE A 451 -17.22 -2.58 -19.66
C PHE A 451 -18.58 -2.88 -19.03
N PRO A 452 -18.72 -3.89 -18.16
CA PRO A 452 -20.01 -4.30 -17.59
C PRO A 452 -20.61 -3.24 -16.67
N ALA A 453 -21.91 -2.97 -16.83
CA ALA A 453 -22.64 -2.03 -15.97
C ALA A 453 -22.68 -2.56 -14.53
N ARG A 454 -22.65 -1.63 -13.56
CA ARG A 454 -22.72 -1.99 -12.14
C ARG A 454 -24.15 -1.83 -11.62
N LEU A 455 -24.69 -2.90 -11.05
CA LEU A 455 -25.96 -2.86 -10.34
C LEU A 455 -25.68 -2.72 -8.84
N PRO A 456 -26.58 -2.06 -8.07
CA PRO A 456 -26.47 -2.04 -6.62
C PRO A 456 -26.42 -3.46 -6.09
N VAL A 457 -25.32 -3.82 -5.44
CA VAL A 457 -25.22 -5.09 -4.72
C VAL A 457 -25.89 -4.86 -3.36
N ALA A 458 -26.80 -5.75 -2.95
CA ALA A 458 -27.34 -5.70 -1.60
C ALA A 458 -26.16 -5.74 -0.61
N ALA A 459 -26.18 -4.86 0.40
CA ALA A 459 -25.16 -4.83 1.44
C ALA A 459 -24.92 -6.26 1.94
N LYS A 460 -23.72 -6.80 1.70
CA LYS A 460 -23.37 -8.08 2.29
C LYS A 460 -23.33 -7.86 3.80
N THR A 461 -24.06 -8.70 4.53
CA THR A 461 -23.87 -8.83 5.98
C THR A 461 -22.39 -9.05 6.25
N LYS A 462 -21.86 -8.40 7.29
CA LYS A 462 -20.46 -8.49 7.81
C LYS A 462 -19.89 -9.92 7.94
N GLU A 463 -20.70 -10.97 7.77
CA GLU A 463 -20.30 -12.37 7.79
C GLU A 463 -19.32 -12.79 6.69
N LEU A 464 -19.30 -12.12 5.52
CA LEU A 464 -18.34 -12.47 4.46
C LEU A 464 -16.92 -11.94 4.74
N VAL A 465 -16.79 -10.81 5.43
CA VAL A 465 -15.51 -10.28 5.92
C VAL A 465 -14.92 -11.19 7.00
N ALA A 466 -15.76 -11.68 7.93
CA ALA A 466 -15.35 -12.67 8.93
C ALA A 466 -15.07 -14.07 8.33
N GLY A 467 -15.58 -14.35 7.12
CA GLY A 467 -15.46 -15.64 6.43
C GLY A 467 -14.18 -15.82 5.61
N ARG A 468 -13.47 -14.74 5.26
CA ARG A 468 -12.22 -14.79 4.48
C ARG A 468 -10.96 -14.94 5.33
N PHE A 469 -10.95 -14.36 6.54
CA PHE A 469 -9.99 -14.76 7.59
C PHE A 469 -10.10 -16.26 7.97
N LYS A 470 -11.24 -16.92 7.67
CA LYS A 470 -11.42 -18.38 7.87
C LYS A 470 -10.94 -19.26 6.70
N LYS A 471 -10.55 -18.70 5.55
CA LYS A 471 -10.25 -19.47 4.33
C LYS A 471 -8.83 -19.30 3.75
N GLY A 472 -7.89 -18.79 4.54
CA GLY A 472 -6.46 -18.99 4.31
C GLY A 472 -6.04 -20.44 4.53
N LYS A 473 -6.55 -21.38 3.73
CA LYS A 473 -5.93 -22.70 3.60
C LYS A 473 -4.64 -22.50 2.80
N TYR A 474 -3.54 -22.26 3.50
CA TYR A 474 -2.21 -22.57 2.99
C TYR A 474 -2.16 -24.08 2.76
N VAL A 475 -2.49 -24.51 1.55
CA VAL A 475 -2.12 -25.84 1.09
C VAL A 475 -0.63 -25.78 0.84
N LEU A 476 0.17 -26.15 1.85
CA LEU A 476 1.55 -26.56 1.64
C LEU A 476 1.51 -27.71 0.64
N LEU A 477 1.85 -27.44 -0.61
CA LEU A 477 2.27 -28.47 -1.55
C LEU A 477 3.61 -29.01 -1.03
N LEU A 478 3.54 -29.99 -0.14
CA LEU A 478 4.64 -30.90 0.14
C LEU A 478 4.88 -31.74 -1.12
N ALA A 479 5.66 -31.20 -2.05
CA ALA A 479 6.32 -32.01 -3.06
C ALA A 479 7.45 -32.81 -2.38
N CYS A 480 7.11 -33.98 -1.84
CA CYS A 480 8.07 -34.98 -1.43
C CYS A 480 7.53 -36.39 -1.67
N ASP A 481 7.25 -36.71 -2.93
CA ASP A 481 7.19 -38.11 -3.37
C ASP A 481 8.62 -38.62 -3.59
N ILE A 482 9.31 -38.91 -2.47
CA ILE A 482 10.47 -39.80 -2.50
C ILE A 482 9.91 -41.22 -2.64
N LYS A 483 9.88 -41.73 -3.87
CA LYS A 483 9.80 -43.17 -4.13
C LYS A 483 11.02 -43.83 -3.49
N LEU A 484 10.79 -44.47 -2.35
CA LEU A 484 11.70 -45.47 -1.80
C LEU A 484 11.82 -46.62 -2.81
N ILE A 485 13.00 -46.74 -3.40
CA ILE A 485 13.44 -47.95 -4.08
C ILE A 485 13.67 -49.00 -2.99
N ASP A 486 12.91 -50.09 -3.06
CA ASP A 486 13.10 -51.30 -2.27
C ASP A 486 14.38 -52.04 -2.73
N PRO A 487 15.42 -52.20 -1.88
CA PRO A 487 16.51 -53.10 -2.16
C PRO A 487 16.19 -54.48 -1.55
N GLY A 488 15.42 -55.29 -2.27
CA GLY A 488 15.45 -56.74 -2.16
C GLY A 488 14.16 -57.42 -1.71
N ARG A 489 13.37 -57.87 -2.69
CA ARG A 489 13.10 -59.29 -2.99
C ARG A 489 12.29 -59.44 -4.26
#